data_AF-A0A932G7Q2-F1
#
_entry.id   AF-A0A932G7Q2-F1
#
_cell.length_a   1.000
_cell.length_b   1.000
_cell.length_c   1.000
_cell.angle_alpha   90.00
_cell.angle_beta   90.00
_cell.angle_gamma   90.00
#
_symmetry.space_group_name_H-M   'P 1'
#
loop_
_entity.id
_entity.type
_entity.pdbx_description
1 polymer ?
#
loop_
_entity_poly.entity_id
_entity_poly.type
_entity_poly.pdbx_seq_one_letter_code
_entity_poly.pdbx_strand_id
1 'polypeptide(L)'
;MRGTSALIACALAVPSLAGAEILRGPYVQNVSRTEVTVMWATDVAEIGTVDFGPDTDYGSQTADAWATTEHRVRLVGLAPGARTYYRVTSGDIVVGDDETFVDTMTDTCEPFRFVAYGDTRGLLFGQELSRHADVVTLVDQTMAPDFVLATGDMVQHGEQDDLWLAWFESGQAMFRHTVLFPTIGNHDYENEDDPAADDAGLMNWYRVFDLPAADGESQRSYFSFSWGTVAFIVLDRYQGFDEGSPQLAWLEQSLEASRADEHVRHIVVSVHPPPEGVAWFGPDETLRALEPLFAEFDVGLVLGGHEHSYQRVVKDGITYVVTGGGGAPLDGLTDFGGVGCDLVVHGNDGLQAVNTCTYHAVQLDVAGETIDARAIDLDGEVLDEFTIEPIAGKPVDCSDEPADPDAGVDGGARPDAGASEPDAGSPDDAGARADGGTADDGGALESPSEQGGCGCNAPGAGGSSLVLLLAVIAGLGAPRRVERALGGWRPKAK
;
A
#
# COMPACT_ATOMS: atom_id res chain seq x y z
N MET A 1 68.88 -12.19 37.31
CA MET A 1 67.46 -12.03 36.95
C MET A 1 67.42 -11.23 35.65
N ARG A 2 66.74 -11.71 34.61
CA ARG A 2 66.50 -10.94 33.37
C ARG A 2 65.04 -10.52 33.37
N GLY A 3 64.75 -9.23 33.36
CA GLY A 3 63.39 -8.72 33.20
C GLY A 3 63.03 -8.68 31.72
N THR A 4 62.07 -9.51 31.31
CA THR A 4 61.45 -9.43 29.99
C THR A 4 60.28 -8.45 30.02
N SER A 5 60.43 -7.29 29.38
CA SER A 5 59.31 -6.38 29.14
C SER A 5 58.35 -7.03 28.14
N ALA A 6 57.14 -7.36 28.59
CA ALA A 6 56.08 -7.79 27.70
C ALA A 6 55.45 -6.56 27.03
N LEU A 7 55.64 -6.44 25.71
CA LEU A 7 54.84 -5.54 24.88
C LEU A 7 53.45 -6.15 24.73
N ILE A 8 52.47 -5.57 25.44
CA ILE A 8 51.05 -5.87 25.19
C ILE A 8 50.68 -5.15 23.89
N ALA A 9 50.64 -5.90 22.80
CA ALA A 9 49.99 -5.42 21.59
C ALA A 9 48.48 -5.45 21.81
N CYS A 10 47.87 -4.29 22.05
CA CYS A 10 46.44 -4.14 21.83
C CYS A 10 46.19 -4.31 20.33
N ALA A 11 45.78 -5.51 19.92
CA ALA A 11 45.07 -5.68 18.67
C ALA A 11 43.77 -4.90 18.79
N LEU A 12 43.71 -3.73 18.15
CA LEU A 12 42.43 -3.11 17.82
C LEU A 12 41.72 -4.11 16.91
N ALA A 13 40.71 -4.79 17.45
CA ALA A 13 39.72 -5.44 16.60
C ALA A 13 39.05 -4.32 15.82
N VAL A 14 39.42 -4.17 14.55
CA VAL A 14 38.58 -3.48 13.59
C VAL A 14 37.29 -4.28 13.61
N PRO A 15 36.13 -3.70 13.97
CA PRO A 15 34.87 -4.42 13.83
C PRO A 15 34.78 -4.84 12.37
N SER A 16 34.44 -6.11 12.14
CA SER A 16 33.92 -6.47 10.82
C SER A 16 32.74 -5.53 10.61
N LEU A 17 32.77 -4.74 9.55
CA LEU A 17 31.51 -4.30 8.96
C LEU A 17 30.77 -5.60 8.66
N ALA A 18 29.62 -5.80 9.29
CA ALA A 18 28.65 -6.70 8.70
C ALA A 18 28.31 -6.10 7.33
N GLY A 19 28.15 -6.94 6.31
CA GLY A 19 27.50 -6.48 5.09
C GLY A 19 26.09 -6.03 5.44
N ALA A 20 25.54 -5.08 4.68
CA ALA A 20 24.16 -4.67 4.82
C ALA A 20 23.23 -5.90 4.77
N GLU A 21 22.15 -5.88 5.54
CA GLU A 21 21.06 -6.85 5.51
C GLU A 21 19.83 -6.22 4.86
N ILE A 22 19.21 -6.92 3.90
CA ILE A 22 17.91 -6.49 3.36
C ILE A 22 16.82 -6.90 4.37
N LEU A 23 16.16 -5.89 4.93
CA LEU A 23 15.10 -6.04 5.93
C LEU A 23 13.73 -6.28 5.28
N ARG A 24 13.50 -5.71 4.09
CA ARG A 24 12.22 -5.71 3.38
C ARG A 24 12.45 -5.76 1.88
N GLY A 25 11.73 -6.60 1.14
CA GLY A 25 11.77 -6.64 -0.31
C GLY A 25 12.82 -7.58 -0.92
N PRO A 26 13.08 -7.47 -2.23
CA PRO A 26 12.55 -6.45 -3.13
C PRO A 26 11.06 -6.62 -3.46
N TYR A 27 10.39 -5.52 -3.77
CA TYR A 27 8.99 -5.49 -4.21
C TYR A 27 8.76 -4.38 -5.25
N VAL A 28 7.66 -4.48 -5.98
CA VAL A 28 7.33 -3.57 -7.09
C VAL A 28 6.11 -2.69 -6.79
N GLN A 29 6.20 -1.44 -7.22
CA GLN A 29 5.22 -0.36 -6.99
C GLN A 29 5.16 0.57 -8.22
N ASN A 30 4.13 1.41 -8.29
CA ASN A 30 4.00 2.50 -9.27
C ASN A 30 4.31 2.07 -10.73
N VAL A 31 3.70 0.97 -11.18
CA VAL A 31 3.88 0.49 -12.56
C VAL A 31 3.08 1.35 -13.54
N SER A 32 3.66 1.64 -14.71
CA SER A 32 3.02 2.25 -15.86
C SER A 32 3.19 1.38 -17.10
N ARG A 33 2.87 1.91 -18.30
CA ARG A 33 3.19 1.24 -19.58
C ARG A 33 4.69 1.20 -19.87
N THR A 34 5.50 2.09 -19.30
CA THR A 34 6.93 2.20 -19.65
C THR A 34 7.87 2.29 -18.45
N GLU A 35 7.34 2.19 -17.23
CA GLU A 35 8.11 2.41 -16.00
C GLU A 35 7.59 1.53 -14.85
N VAL A 36 8.44 1.32 -13.85
CA VAL A 36 8.07 0.67 -12.58
C VAL A 36 9.07 1.08 -11.49
N THR A 37 8.61 1.18 -10.24
CA THR A 37 9.49 1.42 -9.09
C THR A 37 9.80 0.11 -8.38
N VAL A 38 11.09 -0.23 -8.28
CA VAL A 38 11.59 -1.34 -7.44
C VAL A 38 11.99 -0.77 -6.09
N MET A 39 11.52 -1.39 -5.00
CA MET A 39 11.70 -0.94 -3.63
C MET A 39 12.25 -2.04 -2.73
N TRP A 40 13.10 -1.66 -1.77
CA TRP A 40 13.57 -2.52 -0.67
C TRP A 40 14.09 -1.66 0.49
N ALA A 41 14.35 -2.27 1.64
CA ALA A 41 14.96 -1.58 2.78
C ALA A 41 16.15 -2.35 3.34
N THR A 42 17.12 -1.63 3.92
CA THR A 42 18.37 -2.16 4.49
C THR A 42 18.64 -1.64 5.90
N ASP A 43 19.45 -2.37 6.67
CA ASP A 43 19.83 -1.99 8.04
C ASP A 43 20.86 -0.86 8.13
N VAL A 44 21.59 -0.58 7.04
CA VAL A 44 22.61 0.46 6.93
C VAL A 44 22.49 1.26 5.64
N ALA A 45 22.68 2.58 5.72
CA ALA A 45 22.51 3.45 4.57
C ALA A 45 23.58 3.23 3.49
N GLU A 46 23.16 2.84 2.29
CA GLU A 46 24.05 2.56 1.16
C GLU A 46 23.41 2.91 -0.20
N ILE A 47 24.19 2.86 -1.28
CA ILE A 47 23.67 3.05 -2.64
C ILE A 47 23.25 1.68 -3.18
N GLY A 48 21.95 1.52 -3.37
CA GLY A 48 21.36 0.39 -4.06
C GLY A 48 21.50 0.48 -5.58
N THR A 49 21.51 -0.67 -6.24
CA THR A 49 21.51 -0.77 -7.71
C THR A 49 20.48 -1.79 -8.18
N VAL A 50 19.88 -1.55 -9.34
CA VAL A 50 18.97 -2.48 -10.00
C VAL A 50 19.46 -2.73 -11.42
N ASP A 51 19.84 -3.97 -11.71
CA ASP A 51 19.95 -4.46 -13.09
C ASP A 51 18.56 -4.86 -13.59
N PHE A 52 18.20 -4.56 -14.84
CA PHE A 52 16.88 -4.90 -15.39
C PHE A 52 16.87 -5.10 -16.91
N GLY A 53 15.89 -5.85 -17.42
CA GLY A 53 15.63 -5.99 -18.86
C GLY A 53 14.70 -7.16 -19.23
N PRO A 54 14.63 -7.56 -20.52
CA PRO A 54 13.66 -8.53 -21.02
C PRO A 54 13.97 -9.99 -20.67
N ASP A 55 15.14 -10.26 -20.11
CA ASP A 55 15.62 -11.57 -19.67
C ASP A 55 16.64 -11.40 -18.51
N THR A 56 17.13 -12.51 -17.96
CA THR A 56 18.06 -12.52 -16.83
C THR A 56 19.52 -12.18 -17.17
N ASP A 57 19.85 -11.83 -18.43
CA ASP A 57 21.09 -11.11 -18.74
C ASP A 57 20.93 -9.60 -18.46
N TYR A 58 19.67 -9.13 -18.27
CA TYR A 58 19.24 -7.77 -17.93
C TYR A 58 19.64 -6.72 -18.99
N GLY A 59 20.91 -6.35 -19.06
CA GLY A 59 21.45 -5.42 -20.06
C GLY A 59 21.28 -3.93 -19.76
N SER A 60 20.37 -3.54 -18.85
CA SER A 60 20.26 -2.18 -18.29
C SER A 60 20.56 -2.16 -16.80
N GLN A 61 21.02 -1.01 -16.28
CA GLN A 61 21.27 -0.80 -14.84
C GLN A 61 20.92 0.63 -14.45
N THR A 62 20.35 0.80 -13.25
CA THR A 62 20.13 2.09 -12.57
C THR A 62 20.44 1.97 -11.07
N ALA A 63 20.43 3.07 -10.33
CA ALA A 63 20.88 3.13 -8.93
C ALA A 63 20.16 4.23 -8.13
N ASP A 64 20.21 4.15 -6.80
CA ASP A 64 19.83 5.26 -5.94
C ASP A 64 20.71 6.50 -6.19
N ALA A 65 20.13 7.69 -6.04
CA ALA A 65 20.87 8.94 -6.19
C ALA A 65 21.82 9.25 -5.01
N TRP A 66 21.60 8.63 -3.85
CA TRP A 66 22.35 8.85 -2.61
C TRP A 66 22.20 7.63 -1.67
N ALA A 67 23.08 7.52 -0.67
CA ALA A 67 23.07 6.39 0.25
C ALA A 67 21.88 6.45 1.23
N THR A 68 21.02 5.44 1.18
CA THR A 68 19.72 5.37 1.87
C THR A 68 19.54 4.01 2.55
N THR A 69 18.65 3.93 3.55
CA THR A 69 18.11 2.66 4.09
C THR A 69 16.78 2.28 3.46
N GLU A 70 16.12 3.23 2.78
CA GLU A 70 14.84 3.06 2.09
C GLU A 70 15.11 3.30 0.61
N HIS A 71 15.23 2.23 -0.16
CA HIS A 71 15.62 2.25 -1.56
C HIS A 71 14.38 2.35 -2.46
N ARG A 72 14.43 3.25 -3.44
CA ARG A 72 13.30 3.51 -4.34
C ARG A 72 13.82 3.84 -5.74
N VAL A 73 13.98 2.79 -6.55
CA VAL A 73 14.66 2.86 -7.84
C VAL A 73 13.65 2.68 -8.98
N ARG A 74 13.35 3.79 -9.66
CA ARG A 74 12.47 3.80 -10.84
C ARG A 74 13.22 3.29 -12.07
N LEU A 75 12.70 2.23 -12.69
CA LEU A 75 13.10 1.72 -14.00
C LEU A 75 12.27 2.46 -15.04
N VAL A 76 12.89 2.89 -16.14
CA VAL A 76 12.25 3.74 -17.15
C VAL A 76 12.60 3.29 -18.57
N GLY A 77 11.72 3.60 -19.53
CA GLY A 77 11.91 3.21 -20.93
C GLY A 77 11.69 1.71 -21.18
N LEU A 78 10.86 1.07 -20.35
CA LEU A 78 10.38 -0.29 -20.53
C LEU A 78 9.41 -0.38 -21.72
N ALA A 79 9.24 -1.57 -22.27
CA ALA A 79 8.25 -1.82 -23.32
C ALA A 79 6.86 -2.08 -22.70
N PRO A 80 5.77 -1.50 -23.24
CA PRO A 80 4.40 -1.79 -22.79
C PRO A 80 4.01 -3.26 -22.91
N GLY A 81 3.18 -3.72 -21.97
CA GLY A 81 2.72 -5.11 -21.89
C GLY A 81 3.83 -6.16 -21.83
N ALA A 82 5.04 -5.82 -21.39
CA ALA A 82 6.21 -6.68 -21.45
C ALA A 82 6.76 -7.05 -20.07
N ARG A 83 7.23 -8.29 -19.97
CA ARG A 83 7.96 -8.79 -18.81
C ARG A 83 9.33 -8.15 -18.72
N THR A 84 9.60 -7.51 -17.58
CA THR A 84 10.91 -6.98 -17.21
C THR A 84 11.44 -7.76 -16.01
N TYR A 85 12.48 -8.56 -16.23
CA TYR A 85 13.27 -9.17 -15.16
C TYR A 85 14.15 -8.11 -14.50
N TYR A 86 14.35 -8.22 -13.20
CA TYR A 86 15.23 -7.32 -12.46
C TYR A 86 16.07 -8.05 -11.39
N ARG A 87 17.11 -7.38 -10.90
CA ARG A 87 17.97 -7.84 -9.81
C ARG A 87 18.45 -6.66 -8.99
N VAL A 88 18.21 -6.72 -7.69
CA VAL A 88 18.73 -5.77 -6.71
C VAL A 88 20.14 -6.19 -6.27
N THR A 89 21.04 -5.22 -6.18
CA THR A 89 22.33 -5.38 -5.47
C THR A 89 22.49 -4.25 -4.46
N SER A 90 22.75 -4.64 -3.22
CA SER A 90 22.88 -3.78 -2.03
C SER A 90 24.09 -4.27 -1.23
N GLY A 91 25.20 -3.51 -1.28
CA GLY A 91 26.46 -3.91 -0.69
C GLY A 91 27.02 -5.21 -1.30
N ASP A 92 27.19 -6.24 -0.46
CA ASP A 92 27.57 -7.61 -0.87
C ASP A 92 26.32 -8.52 -1.12
N ILE A 93 25.10 -8.04 -0.84
CA ILE A 93 23.86 -8.78 -1.09
C ILE A 93 23.41 -8.57 -2.54
N VAL A 94 23.04 -9.68 -3.18
CA VAL A 94 22.44 -9.70 -4.52
C VAL A 94 21.17 -10.54 -4.45
N VAL A 95 20.03 -9.94 -4.80
CA VAL A 95 18.72 -10.60 -4.89
C VAL A 95 18.17 -10.44 -6.29
N GLY A 96 18.12 -11.55 -7.03
CA GLY A 96 17.45 -11.62 -8.32
C GLY A 96 17.81 -12.91 -9.08
N ASP A 97 16.78 -13.49 -9.67
CA ASP A 97 16.80 -14.74 -10.44
C ASP A 97 15.65 -14.73 -11.48
N ASP A 98 15.14 -15.88 -11.91
CA ASP A 98 14.00 -15.99 -12.83
C ASP A 98 12.63 -15.71 -12.15
N GLU A 99 12.61 -15.52 -10.84
CA GLU A 99 11.41 -15.24 -10.04
C GLU A 99 11.25 -13.75 -9.68
N THR A 100 12.23 -12.90 -10.01
CA THR A 100 12.17 -11.44 -9.85
C THR A 100 11.95 -10.75 -11.20
N PHE A 101 10.69 -10.60 -11.56
CA PHE A 101 10.23 -9.90 -12.76
C PHE A 101 9.05 -8.99 -12.42
N VAL A 102 8.60 -8.16 -13.35
CA VAL A 102 7.30 -7.47 -13.30
C VAL A 102 6.82 -7.24 -14.73
N ASP A 103 5.52 -7.38 -14.95
CA ASP A 103 4.90 -7.09 -16.23
C ASP A 103 4.38 -5.64 -16.21
N THR A 104 4.78 -4.82 -17.19
CA THR A 104 4.28 -3.45 -17.34
C THR A 104 2.83 -3.43 -17.81
N MET A 105 2.11 -2.32 -17.56
CA MET A 105 0.75 -2.14 -18.08
C MET A 105 0.68 -2.38 -19.60
N THR A 106 -0.37 -3.09 -20.04
CA THR A 106 -0.69 -3.33 -21.44
C THR A 106 -1.30 -2.09 -22.10
N ASP A 107 -1.50 -2.17 -23.41
CA ASP A 107 -2.29 -1.19 -24.15
C ASP A 107 -3.77 -1.30 -23.75
N THR A 108 -4.55 -0.22 -23.94
CA THR A 108 -5.99 -0.26 -23.61
C THR A 108 -6.70 -1.36 -24.39
N CYS A 109 -7.67 -2.01 -23.74
CA CYS A 109 -8.51 -3.07 -24.31
C CYS A 109 -7.86 -4.46 -24.47
N GLU A 110 -6.60 -4.66 -24.07
CA GLU A 110 -6.12 -6.03 -23.79
C GLU A 110 -6.83 -6.59 -22.54
N PRO A 111 -7.25 -7.87 -22.53
CA PRO A 111 -7.82 -8.49 -21.34
C PRO A 111 -6.80 -8.56 -20.20
N PHE A 112 -7.24 -8.30 -18.97
CA PHE A 112 -6.40 -8.37 -17.78
C PHE A 112 -7.19 -8.91 -16.59
N ARG A 113 -6.48 -9.37 -15.57
CA ARG A 113 -7.02 -9.83 -14.30
C ARG A 113 -6.46 -9.00 -13.17
N PHE A 114 -7.34 -8.52 -12.30
CA PHE A 114 -6.93 -8.04 -11.00
C PHE A 114 -7.59 -8.85 -9.89
N VAL A 115 -6.98 -8.82 -8.71
CA VAL A 115 -7.53 -9.48 -7.52
C VAL A 115 -7.66 -8.44 -6.42
N ALA A 116 -8.81 -8.43 -5.74
CA ALA A 116 -9.07 -7.59 -4.59
C ALA A 116 -9.15 -8.44 -3.31
N TYR A 117 -8.44 -8.01 -2.27
CA TYR A 117 -8.54 -8.52 -0.90
C TYR A 117 -7.98 -7.48 0.07
N GLY A 118 -8.41 -7.50 1.33
CA GLY A 118 -7.88 -6.61 2.37
C GLY A 118 -8.01 -7.23 3.75
N ASP A 119 -7.74 -6.43 4.78
CA ASP A 119 -7.72 -6.85 6.17
C ASP A 119 -6.72 -8.02 6.34
N THR A 120 -5.49 -7.80 5.88
CA THR A 120 -4.42 -8.80 5.86
C THR A 120 -3.69 -8.91 7.20
N ARG A 121 -3.92 -7.93 8.07
CA ARG A 121 -3.32 -7.81 9.40
C ARG A 121 -3.48 -9.06 10.27
N GLY A 122 -2.38 -9.76 10.48
CA GLY A 122 -2.31 -10.82 11.48
C GLY A 122 -1.70 -10.28 12.77
N LEU A 123 -2.52 -10.20 13.83
CA LEU A 123 -2.17 -10.48 15.25
C LEU A 123 -3.11 -9.72 16.22
N LEU A 124 -4.20 -10.37 16.61
CA LEU A 124 -4.78 -10.17 17.94
C LEU A 124 -4.39 -11.37 18.82
N PHE A 125 -3.70 -11.11 19.93
CA PHE A 125 -3.32 -12.09 20.96
C PHE A 125 -2.38 -13.25 20.56
N GLY A 126 -1.49 -13.08 19.57
CA GLY A 126 -0.46 -14.09 19.30
C GLY A 126 -0.94 -15.31 18.51
N GLN A 127 -1.93 -15.14 17.64
CA GLN A 127 -2.24 -16.08 16.56
C GLN A 127 -1.77 -15.48 15.23
N GLU A 128 -1.06 -16.29 14.45
CA GLU A 128 -0.08 -15.86 13.43
C GLU A 128 -0.67 -15.14 12.21
N LEU A 129 0.16 -14.33 11.54
CA LEU A 129 0.03 -13.85 10.14
C LEU A 129 -0.13 -14.97 9.08
N SER A 130 -0.23 -16.22 9.50
CA SER A 130 -0.28 -17.41 8.66
C SER A 130 -1.36 -17.36 7.58
N ARG A 131 -2.51 -16.71 7.87
CA ARG A 131 -3.62 -16.64 6.93
C ARG A 131 -3.41 -15.65 5.79
N HIS A 132 -2.61 -14.60 5.98
CA HIS A 132 -2.22 -13.76 4.85
C HIS A 132 -1.32 -14.52 3.87
N ALA A 133 -0.37 -15.32 4.36
CA ALA A 133 0.47 -16.17 3.51
C ALA A 133 -0.35 -17.26 2.77
N ASP A 134 -1.40 -17.80 3.39
CA ASP A 134 -2.34 -18.72 2.73
C ASP A 134 -3.11 -18.00 1.58
N VAL A 135 -3.63 -16.78 1.83
CA VAL A 135 -4.33 -15.98 0.80
C VAL A 135 -3.37 -15.57 -0.31
N VAL A 136 -2.17 -15.11 0.01
CA VAL A 136 -1.12 -14.81 -0.98
C VAL A 136 -0.82 -16.05 -1.83
N THR A 137 -0.74 -17.24 -1.25
CA THR A 137 -0.54 -18.49 -1.99
C THR A 137 -1.69 -18.78 -2.96
N LEU A 138 -2.95 -18.56 -2.55
CA LEU A 138 -4.12 -18.67 -3.42
C LEU A 138 -4.05 -17.69 -4.60
N VAL A 139 -3.79 -16.41 -4.32
CA VAL A 139 -3.74 -15.34 -5.33
C VAL A 139 -2.59 -15.59 -6.31
N ASP A 140 -1.38 -15.76 -5.80
CA ASP A 140 -0.14 -15.92 -6.57
C ASP A 140 -0.16 -17.18 -7.47
N GLN A 141 -0.51 -18.34 -6.89
CA GLN A 141 -0.35 -19.63 -7.57
C GLN A 141 -1.59 -20.12 -8.31
N THR A 142 -2.77 -19.57 -8.00
CA THR A 142 -4.05 -20.02 -8.60
C THR A 142 -4.74 -18.92 -9.41
N MET A 143 -4.78 -17.69 -8.91
CA MET A 143 -5.41 -16.57 -9.64
C MET A 143 -4.46 -15.91 -10.64
N ALA A 144 -3.17 -15.80 -10.31
CA ALA A 144 -2.12 -15.17 -11.15
C ALA A 144 -2.59 -13.85 -11.80
N PRO A 145 -2.87 -12.80 -11.00
CA PRO A 145 -3.33 -11.50 -11.51
C PRO A 145 -2.18 -10.66 -12.08
N ASP A 146 -2.52 -9.70 -12.94
CA ASP A 146 -1.62 -8.64 -13.40
C ASP A 146 -1.33 -7.63 -12.27
N PHE A 147 -2.30 -7.39 -11.38
CA PHE A 147 -2.13 -6.60 -10.15
C PHE A 147 -3.09 -6.97 -9.02
N VAL A 148 -2.73 -6.58 -7.81
CA VAL A 148 -3.59 -6.66 -6.62
C VAL A 148 -4.07 -5.27 -6.21
N LEU A 149 -5.37 -5.14 -5.92
CA LEU A 149 -5.97 -3.96 -5.31
C LEU A 149 -6.25 -4.28 -3.84
N ALA A 150 -5.37 -3.82 -2.94
CA ALA A 150 -5.48 -4.12 -1.52
C ALA A 150 -6.51 -3.20 -0.85
N THR A 151 -7.51 -3.75 -0.16
CA THR A 151 -8.68 -2.97 0.32
C THR A 151 -8.56 -2.45 1.77
N GLY A 152 -7.35 -2.08 2.20
CA GLY A 152 -7.04 -1.52 3.53
C GLY A 152 -6.70 -2.53 4.62
N ASP A 153 -6.24 -2.02 5.76
CA ASP A 153 -5.86 -2.77 6.97
C ASP A 153 -4.73 -3.77 6.70
N MET A 154 -3.61 -3.26 6.18
CA MET A 154 -2.44 -4.09 5.87
C MET A 154 -1.80 -4.63 7.15
N VAL A 155 -1.59 -3.75 8.12
CA VAL A 155 -0.99 -4.05 9.43
C VAL A 155 -1.98 -3.83 10.57
N GLN A 156 -1.67 -4.34 11.76
CA GLN A 156 -2.53 -4.19 12.95
C GLN A 156 -2.40 -2.81 13.61
N HIS A 157 -1.27 -2.12 13.38
CA HIS A 157 -0.93 -0.80 13.91
C HIS A 157 0.09 -0.14 12.97
N GLY A 158 -0.29 0.94 12.29
CA GLY A 158 0.51 1.60 11.25
C GLY A 158 1.87 2.09 11.72
N GLU A 159 1.97 2.53 12.98
CA GLU A 159 3.18 3.09 13.58
C GLU A 159 4.25 2.05 13.95
N GLN A 160 3.93 0.75 13.88
CA GLN A 160 4.80 -0.34 14.33
C GLN A 160 5.55 -1.00 13.16
N ASP A 161 6.82 -0.61 12.98
CA ASP A 161 7.72 -1.08 11.93
C ASP A 161 7.85 -2.62 11.85
N ASP A 162 7.81 -3.33 12.99
CA ASP A 162 7.91 -4.79 13.03
C ASP A 162 6.69 -5.50 12.45
N LEU A 163 5.51 -4.88 12.51
CA LEU A 163 4.32 -5.38 11.83
C LEU A 163 4.41 -5.22 10.31
N TRP A 164 4.96 -4.11 9.83
CA TRP A 164 5.24 -3.92 8.40
C TRP A 164 6.25 -4.95 7.89
N LEU A 165 7.37 -5.16 8.59
CA LEU A 165 8.35 -6.19 8.22
C LEU A 165 7.72 -7.58 8.11
N ALA A 166 6.89 -7.96 9.09
CA ALA A 166 6.22 -9.26 9.10
C ALA A 166 5.11 -9.39 8.03
N TRP A 167 4.41 -8.29 7.71
CA TRP A 167 3.45 -8.24 6.60
C TRP A 167 4.17 -8.45 5.26
N PHE A 168 5.26 -7.72 5.00
CA PHE A 168 6.08 -7.93 3.81
C PHE A 168 6.65 -9.34 3.74
N GLU A 169 7.16 -9.93 4.84
CA GLU A 169 7.61 -11.33 4.88
C GLU A 169 6.50 -12.29 4.42
N SER A 170 5.26 -12.10 4.89
CA SER A 170 4.11 -12.94 4.52
C SER A 170 3.65 -12.79 3.06
N GLY A 171 3.90 -11.65 2.41
CA GLY A 171 3.56 -11.38 1.00
C GLY A 171 4.72 -11.48 0.01
N GLN A 172 5.96 -11.64 0.48
CA GLN A 172 7.20 -11.49 -0.31
C GLN A 172 7.30 -12.40 -1.55
N ALA A 173 6.59 -13.54 -1.55
CA ALA A 173 6.53 -14.43 -2.71
C ALA A 173 5.90 -13.75 -3.93
N MET A 174 4.80 -13.00 -3.70
CA MET A 174 4.02 -12.31 -4.74
C MET A 174 4.48 -10.87 -4.93
N PHE A 175 4.78 -10.14 -3.84
CA PHE A 175 5.11 -8.70 -3.89
C PHE A 175 6.37 -8.39 -4.71
N ARG A 176 7.25 -9.38 -4.91
CA ARG A 176 8.43 -9.25 -5.79
C ARG A 176 8.08 -9.13 -7.28
N HIS A 177 6.87 -9.51 -7.70
CA HIS A 177 6.51 -9.50 -9.12
C HIS A 177 5.10 -9.02 -9.48
N THR A 178 4.16 -9.05 -8.55
CA THR A 178 2.82 -8.48 -8.71
C THR A 178 2.75 -7.15 -7.99
N VAL A 179 2.33 -6.10 -8.70
CA VAL A 179 2.16 -4.77 -8.10
C VAL A 179 0.93 -4.75 -7.18
N LEU A 180 1.04 -4.02 -6.07
CA LEU A 180 -0.08 -3.71 -5.18
C LEU A 180 -0.46 -2.23 -5.35
N PHE A 181 -1.75 -1.97 -5.60
CA PHE A 181 -2.37 -0.67 -5.42
C PHE A 181 -3.13 -0.69 -4.08
N PRO A 182 -2.66 0.02 -3.04
CA PRO A 182 -3.24 -0.08 -1.71
C PRO A 182 -4.25 1.04 -1.42
N THR A 183 -5.42 0.67 -0.93
CA THR A 183 -6.38 1.53 -0.22
C THR A 183 -5.97 1.59 1.25
N ILE A 184 -6.02 2.75 1.90
CA ILE A 184 -5.67 2.89 3.33
C ILE A 184 -6.86 2.53 4.23
N GLY A 185 -6.63 1.71 5.27
CA GLY A 185 -7.60 1.37 6.30
C GLY A 185 -7.34 2.09 7.63
N ASN A 186 -8.21 1.89 8.64
CA ASN A 186 -8.02 2.57 9.92
C ASN A 186 -6.80 2.06 10.70
N HIS A 187 -6.46 0.77 10.58
CA HIS A 187 -5.31 0.21 11.27
C HIS A 187 -3.95 0.59 10.67
N ASP A 188 -3.94 1.20 9.48
CA ASP A 188 -2.73 1.71 8.82
C ASP A 188 -2.33 3.11 9.33
N TYR A 189 -3.21 3.77 10.11
CA TYR A 189 -2.95 5.00 10.85
C TYR A 189 -2.43 4.74 12.27
N GLU A 190 -1.76 5.72 12.90
CA GLU A 190 -1.57 5.75 14.36
C GLU A 190 -2.85 6.21 15.06
N ASN A 191 -3.55 7.20 14.46
CA ASN A 191 -4.78 7.78 14.98
C ASN A 191 -5.83 8.05 13.88
N GLU A 192 -6.76 7.12 13.69
CA GLU A 192 -7.87 7.21 12.72
C GLU A 192 -8.84 8.39 12.96
N ASP A 193 -8.99 8.88 14.20
CA ASP A 193 -9.96 9.91 14.59
C ASP A 193 -9.55 11.35 14.18
N ASP A 194 -8.25 11.62 14.11
CA ASP A 194 -7.66 12.92 13.76
C ASP A 194 -6.26 12.69 13.14
N PRO A 195 -6.19 12.20 11.89
CA PRO A 195 -4.92 11.87 11.22
C PRO A 195 -4.17 13.16 10.85
N ALA A 196 -3.35 13.62 11.80
CA ALA A 196 -2.48 14.76 11.61
C ALA A 196 -1.42 14.50 10.53
N ALA A 197 -0.87 15.57 9.97
CA ALA A 197 0.19 15.47 8.96
C ALA A 197 1.50 14.84 9.47
N ASP A 198 1.63 14.62 10.78
CA ASP A 198 2.73 13.93 11.46
C ASP A 198 2.33 12.58 12.10
N ASP A 199 1.17 12.01 11.74
CA ASP A 199 0.75 10.65 12.13
C ASP A 199 1.81 9.61 11.73
N ALA A 200 2.24 8.78 12.70
CA ALA A 200 3.34 7.86 12.48
C ALA A 200 2.98 6.68 11.55
N GLY A 201 1.71 6.28 11.51
CA GLY A 201 1.20 5.29 10.56
C GLY A 201 1.21 5.82 9.13
N LEU A 202 0.74 7.06 8.93
CA LEU A 202 0.78 7.72 7.62
C LEU A 202 2.22 8.00 7.14
N MET A 203 3.16 8.27 8.04
CA MET A 203 4.59 8.35 7.71
C MET A 203 5.15 7.00 7.25
N ASN A 204 4.77 5.92 7.94
CA ASN A 204 5.15 4.56 7.55
C ASN A 204 4.52 4.14 6.21
N TRP A 205 3.28 4.53 5.96
CA TRP A 205 2.59 4.34 4.68
C TRP A 205 3.38 4.91 3.49
N TYR A 206 3.73 6.20 3.54
CA TYR A 206 4.50 6.85 2.46
C TYR A 206 5.94 6.32 2.33
N ARG A 207 6.51 5.79 3.43
CA ARG A 207 7.81 5.10 3.41
C ARG A 207 7.73 3.79 2.61
N VAL A 208 6.69 2.97 2.83
CA VAL A 208 6.59 1.62 2.23
C VAL A 208 5.97 1.60 0.83
N PHE A 209 5.09 2.54 0.46
CA PHE A 209 4.42 2.55 -0.85
C PHE A 209 4.93 3.64 -1.81
N ASP A 210 4.91 3.35 -3.11
CA ASP A 210 5.08 4.33 -4.19
C ASP A 210 3.77 4.39 -4.98
N LEU A 211 3.00 5.45 -4.74
CA LEU A 211 1.64 5.58 -5.25
C LEU A 211 1.62 6.42 -6.53
N PRO A 212 0.69 6.14 -7.47
CA PRO A 212 0.45 7.00 -8.63
C PRO A 212 0.18 8.45 -8.20
N ALA A 213 0.97 9.39 -8.71
CA ALA A 213 0.85 10.82 -8.41
C ALA A 213 0.75 11.64 -9.70
N ALA A 214 -0.46 12.09 -10.04
CA ALA A 214 -0.74 12.82 -11.28
C ALA A 214 -0.06 14.19 -11.39
N ASP A 215 0.40 14.77 -10.28
CA ASP A 215 1.11 16.05 -10.18
C ASP A 215 2.55 15.90 -9.66
N GLY A 216 3.03 14.67 -9.47
CA GLY A 216 4.34 14.37 -8.89
C GLY A 216 4.44 14.51 -7.37
N GLU A 217 3.35 14.86 -6.68
CA GLU A 217 3.31 14.92 -5.21
C GLU A 217 2.96 13.53 -4.64
N SER A 218 3.98 12.70 -4.37
CA SER A 218 3.82 11.32 -3.87
C SER A 218 3.32 11.19 -2.42
N GLN A 219 2.70 12.23 -1.86
CA GLN A 219 2.22 12.32 -0.47
C GLN A 219 0.70 12.52 -0.42
N ARG A 220 -0.04 11.67 -1.12
CA ARG A 220 -1.49 11.51 -0.96
C ARG A 220 -1.82 10.04 -0.77
N SER A 221 -2.67 9.74 0.19
CA SER A 221 -3.22 8.42 0.49
C SER A 221 -4.35 8.03 -0.47
N TYR A 222 -4.95 9.00 -1.16
CA TYR A 222 -5.92 8.83 -2.24
C TYR A 222 -5.29 9.16 -3.59
N PHE A 223 -5.60 8.35 -4.61
CA PHE A 223 -5.01 8.44 -5.94
C PHE A 223 -5.90 7.74 -6.99
N SER A 224 -5.59 7.93 -8.26
CA SER A 224 -6.27 7.26 -9.36
C SER A 224 -5.27 6.74 -10.40
N PHE A 225 -5.66 5.68 -11.09
CA PHE A 225 -4.92 5.09 -12.20
C PHE A 225 -5.89 4.47 -13.20
N SER A 226 -5.39 4.05 -14.36
CA SER A 226 -6.18 3.30 -15.34
C SER A 226 -5.43 2.04 -15.76
N TRP A 227 -6.15 0.95 -15.94
CA TRP A 227 -5.63 -0.30 -16.51
C TRP A 227 -6.62 -0.82 -17.54
N GLY A 228 -6.15 -1.09 -18.77
CA GLY A 228 -7.01 -1.52 -19.86
C GLY A 228 -8.15 -0.52 -20.13
N THR A 229 -9.39 -0.94 -19.93
CA THR A 229 -10.62 -0.14 -20.07
C THR A 229 -11.22 0.33 -18.75
N VAL A 230 -10.50 0.19 -17.63
CA VAL A 230 -11.01 0.47 -16.28
C VAL A 230 -10.26 1.64 -15.65
N ALA A 231 -11.00 2.63 -15.18
CA ALA A 231 -10.49 3.69 -14.32
C ALA A 231 -10.67 3.27 -12.85
N PHE A 232 -9.60 3.37 -12.07
CA PHE A 232 -9.58 3.06 -10.64
C PHE A 232 -9.39 4.34 -9.83
N ILE A 233 -10.24 4.52 -8.83
CA ILE A 233 -10.20 5.67 -7.91
C ILE A 233 -10.09 5.13 -6.49
N VAL A 234 -8.94 5.32 -5.86
CA VAL A 234 -8.66 4.89 -4.48
C VAL A 234 -8.87 6.09 -3.55
N LEU A 235 -9.72 5.91 -2.54
CA LEU A 235 -10.09 6.92 -1.56
C LEU A 235 -9.52 6.59 -0.19
N ASP A 236 -9.30 7.65 0.58
CA ASP A 236 -8.99 7.59 2.00
C ASP A 236 -10.22 8.03 2.81
N ARG A 237 -10.82 7.09 3.54
CA ARG A 237 -12.00 7.35 4.37
C ARG A 237 -11.73 8.31 5.54
N TYR A 238 -10.48 8.43 5.99
CA TYR A 238 -10.08 9.17 7.18
C TYR A 238 -9.68 10.61 6.83
N GLN A 239 -9.58 10.93 5.54
CA GLN A 239 -9.54 12.30 5.03
C GLN A 239 -10.95 12.84 4.74
N GLY A 240 -11.14 14.16 4.90
CA GLY A 240 -12.46 14.78 4.83
C GLY A 240 -13.14 14.72 3.45
N PHE A 241 -14.47 14.59 3.47
CA PHE A 241 -15.37 14.66 2.29
C PHE A 241 -16.40 15.81 2.38
N ASP A 242 -16.20 16.77 3.28
CA ASP A 242 -17.05 17.96 3.38
C ASP A 242 -16.90 18.88 2.14
N GLU A 243 -17.87 19.79 1.94
CA GLU A 243 -17.83 20.81 0.88
C GLU A 243 -16.53 21.64 0.98
N GLY A 244 -15.71 21.61 -0.08
CA GLY A 244 -14.42 22.30 -0.14
C GLY A 244 -13.23 21.53 0.46
N SER A 245 -13.42 20.28 0.90
CA SER A 245 -12.31 19.38 1.24
C SER A 245 -11.46 19.04 0.00
N PRO A 246 -10.12 18.88 0.13
CA PRO A 246 -9.26 18.57 -1.01
C PRO A 246 -9.62 17.26 -1.71
N GLN A 247 -9.98 16.22 -0.95
CA GLN A 247 -10.31 14.92 -1.49
C GLN A 247 -11.65 14.92 -2.24
N LEU A 248 -12.71 15.55 -1.72
CA LEU A 248 -13.98 15.65 -2.47
C LEU A 248 -13.79 16.38 -3.80
N ALA A 249 -13.10 17.52 -3.78
CA ALA A 249 -12.85 18.29 -4.99
C ALA A 249 -11.98 17.51 -6.01
N TRP A 250 -11.03 16.70 -5.55
CA TRP A 250 -10.23 15.82 -6.41
C TRP A 250 -11.04 14.61 -6.93
N LEU A 251 -11.95 14.07 -6.12
CA LEU A 251 -12.85 12.96 -6.48
C LEU A 251 -13.81 13.39 -7.60
N GLU A 252 -14.45 14.55 -7.47
CA GLU A 252 -15.32 15.12 -8.50
C GLU A 252 -14.58 15.26 -9.85
N GLN A 253 -13.35 15.82 -9.83
CA GLN A 253 -12.49 15.95 -11.02
C GLN A 253 -12.08 14.58 -11.60
N SER A 254 -11.76 13.61 -10.74
CA SER A 254 -11.34 12.26 -11.18
C SER A 254 -12.48 11.47 -11.80
N LEU A 255 -13.69 11.61 -11.26
CA LEU A 255 -14.92 11.04 -11.83
C LEU A 255 -15.29 11.73 -13.16
N GLU A 256 -15.23 13.06 -13.24
CA GLU A 256 -15.49 13.79 -14.48
C GLU A 256 -14.50 13.38 -15.59
N ALA A 257 -13.20 13.32 -15.28
CA ALA A 257 -12.17 12.89 -16.23
C ALA A 257 -12.39 11.44 -16.70
N SER A 258 -12.57 10.49 -15.76
CA SER A 258 -12.82 9.07 -16.07
C SER A 258 -14.12 8.88 -16.88
N ARG A 259 -15.13 9.72 -16.62
CA ARG A 259 -16.39 9.68 -17.34
C ARG A 259 -16.28 10.28 -18.75
N ALA A 260 -15.47 11.31 -18.93
CA ALA A 260 -15.22 11.94 -20.22
C ALA A 260 -14.34 11.09 -21.16
N ASP A 261 -13.45 10.25 -20.61
CA ASP A 261 -12.51 9.42 -21.38
C ASP A 261 -13.22 8.41 -22.30
N GLU A 262 -12.90 8.41 -23.60
CA GLU A 262 -13.53 7.53 -24.60
C GLU A 262 -13.01 6.07 -24.58
N HIS A 263 -11.95 5.75 -23.83
CA HIS A 263 -11.43 4.39 -23.61
C HIS A 263 -11.94 3.75 -22.31
N VAL A 264 -12.30 4.55 -21.29
CA VAL A 264 -12.85 4.04 -20.02
C VAL A 264 -14.26 3.46 -20.21
N ARG A 265 -14.48 2.21 -19.76
CA ARG A 265 -15.74 1.46 -19.83
C ARG A 265 -16.32 1.14 -18.45
N HIS A 266 -15.48 1.06 -17.44
CA HIS A 266 -15.90 0.88 -16.04
C HIS A 266 -15.13 1.87 -15.17
N ILE A 267 -15.81 2.40 -14.15
CA ILE A 267 -15.18 3.12 -13.05
C ILE A 267 -15.33 2.26 -11.80
N VAL A 268 -14.19 1.94 -11.18
CA VAL A 268 -14.10 1.17 -9.93
C VAL A 268 -13.57 2.10 -8.84
N VAL A 269 -14.29 2.18 -7.73
CA VAL A 269 -13.83 2.90 -6.53
C VAL A 269 -13.31 1.89 -5.51
N SER A 270 -12.23 2.23 -4.79
CA SER A 270 -11.83 1.48 -3.60
C SER A 270 -11.72 2.39 -2.38
N VAL A 271 -12.30 1.96 -1.26
CA VAL A 271 -12.36 2.72 0.00
C VAL A 271 -12.61 1.76 1.17
N HIS A 272 -12.08 2.06 2.35
CA HIS A 272 -12.17 1.20 3.54
C HIS A 272 -12.81 1.96 4.71
N PRO A 273 -13.91 1.47 5.32
CA PRO A 273 -14.89 0.54 4.75
C PRO A 273 -15.55 1.07 3.46
N PRO A 274 -16.31 0.25 2.71
CA PRO A 274 -17.18 0.72 1.64
C PRO A 274 -18.48 1.38 2.17
N PRO A 275 -19.23 2.15 1.35
CA PRO A 275 -20.48 2.80 1.77
C PRO A 275 -21.57 1.83 2.27
N GLU A 276 -21.62 0.62 1.70
CA GLU A 276 -22.64 -0.39 1.99
C GLU A 276 -22.02 -1.67 2.55
N GLY A 277 -22.59 -2.15 3.65
CA GLY A 277 -22.23 -3.40 4.33
C GLY A 277 -23.46 -3.95 5.07
N VAL A 278 -23.50 -5.27 5.30
CA VAL A 278 -24.62 -6.00 5.91
C VAL A 278 -24.24 -6.82 7.15
N ALA A 279 -22.97 -6.76 7.59
CA ALA A 279 -22.53 -7.44 8.81
C ALA A 279 -22.73 -6.57 10.06
N TRP A 280 -21.69 -6.37 10.88
CA TRP A 280 -21.82 -5.82 12.22
C TRP A 280 -21.84 -4.30 12.26
N PHE A 281 -20.90 -3.65 11.58
CA PHE A 281 -20.85 -2.20 11.47
C PHE A 281 -21.90 -1.75 10.46
N GLY A 282 -22.06 -2.52 9.39
CA GLY A 282 -23.00 -2.23 8.32
C GLY A 282 -22.54 -1.00 7.53
N PRO A 283 -23.46 -0.13 7.09
CA PRO A 283 -23.13 0.97 6.18
C PRO A 283 -22.44 2.16 6.86
N ASP A 284 -21.47 2.75 6.16
CA ASP A 284 -20.85 4.01 6.56
C ASP A 284 -21.67 5.20 6.03
N GLU A 285 -22.36 5.91 6.92
CA GLU A 285 -23.24 7.03 6.54
C GLU A 285 -22.50 8.25 5.97
N THR A 286 -21.18 8.40 6.22
CA THR A 286 -20.37 9.46 5.62
C THR A 286 -20.09 9.15 4.15
N LEU A 287 -19.71 7.91 3.83
CA LEU A 287 -19.52 7.47 2.46
C LEU A 287 -20.84 7.27 1.70
N ARG A 288 -21.94 6.93 2.37
CA ARG A 288 -23.27 6.91 1.74
C ARG A 288 -23.67 8.26 1.14
N ALA A 289 -23.16 9.36 1.70
CA ALA A 289 -23.38 10.68 1.12
C ALA A 289 -22.74 10.85 -0.28
N LEU A 290 -21.78 9.99 -0.65
CA LEU A 290 -21.13 9.96 -1.97
C LEU A 290 -21.88 9.09 -3.00
N GLU A 291 -22.82 8.23 -2.60
CA GLU A 291 -23.56 7.37 -3.55
C GLU A 291 -24.28 8.14 -4.66
N PRO A 292 -24.89 9.32 -4.43
CA PRO A 292 -25.47 10.12 -5.51
C PRO A 292 -24.43 10.57 -6.53
N LEU A 293 -23.21 10.90 -6.08
CA LEU A 293 -22.08 11.27 -6.93
C LEU A 293 -21.58 10.05 -7.73
N PHE A 294 -21.45 8.90 -7.07
CA PHE A 294 -21.10 7.64 -7.73
C PHE A 294 -22.14 7.24 -8.80
N ALA A 295 -23.42 7.46 -8.54
CA ALA A 295 -24.50 7.22 -9.50
C ALA A 295 -24.52 8.24 -10.66
N GLU A 296 -24.15 9.51 -10.42
CA GLU A 296 -24.10 10.56 -11.44
C GLU A 296 -23.01 10.31 -12.52
N PHE A 297 -21.90 9.68 -12.14
CA PHE A 297 -20.79 9.35 -13.04
C PHE A 297 -20.79 7.86 -13.49
N ASP A 298 -21.78 7.09 -13.05
CA ASP A 298 -21.97 5.64 -13.23
C ASP A 298 -20.74 4.80 -12.80
N VAL A 299 -20.32 4.95 -11.54
CA VAL A 299 -19.46 3.97 -10.87
C VAL A 299 -20.19 2.63 -10.82
N GLY A 300 -19.59 1.58 -11.39
CA GLY A 300 -20.21 0.25 -11.45
C GLY A 300 -19.91 -0.62 -10.24
N LEU A 301 -18.73 -0.43 -9.63
CA LEU A 301 -18.19 -1.26 -8.57
C LEU A 301 -17.47 -0.42 -7.51
N VAL A 302 -17.75 -0.70 -6.24
CA VAL A 302 -17.04 -0.16 -5.08
C VAL A 302 -16.49 -1.32 -4.25
N LEU A 303 -15.19 -1.29 -3.97
CA LEU A 303 -14.46 -2.35 -3.27
C LEU A 303 -13.93 -1.84 -1.92
N GLY A 304 -14.06 -2.63 -0.85
CA GLY A 304 -13.57 -2.26 0.47
C GLY A 304 -13.31 -3.44 1.40
N GLY A 305 -12.70 -3.16 2.55
CA GLY A 305 -12.42 -4.13 3.62
C GLY A 305 -13.24 -3.85 4.89
N HIS A 306 -12.57 -3.88 6.04
CA HIS A 306 -13.01 -3.52 7.40
C HIS A 306 -13.83 -4.58 8.13
N GLU A 307 -14.86 -5.13 7.48
CA GLU A 307 -15.62 -6.26 8.04
C GLU A 307 -14.96 -7.56 7.57
N HIS A 308 -14.50 -8.42 8.50
CA HIS A 308 -13.63 -9.56 8.19
C HIS A 308 -14.43 -10.75 7.62
N SER A 309 -14.98 -10.55 6.42
CA SER A 309 -15.95 -11.38 5.72
C SER A 309 -15.94 -11.07 4.22
N TYR A 310 -16.48 -11.97 3.40
CA TYR A 310 -16.92 -11.63 2.05
C TYR A 310 -18.33 -11.08 2.12
N GLN A 311 -18.60 -9.95 1.48
CA GLN A 311 -19.97 -9.47 1.26
C GLN A 311 -20.11 -8.86 -0.13
N ARG A 312 -21.32 -8.96 -0.68
CA ARG A 312 -21.71 -8.19 -1.86
C ARG A 312 -23.10 -7.61 -1.67
N VAL A 313 -23.25 -6.32 -1.93
CA VAL A 313 -24.51 -5.57 -1.90
C VAL A 313 -24.74 -4.93 -3.27
N VAL A 314 -25.94 -5.06 -3.84
CA VAL A 314 -26.33 -4.31 -5.05
C VAL A 314 -27.45 -3.33 -4.71
N LYS A 315 -27.23 -2.05 -5.02
CA LYS A 315 -28.14 -0.94 -4.72
C LYS A 315 -28.08 0.11 -5.83
N ASP A 316 -29.25 0.50 -6.34
CA ASP A 316 -29.43 1.53 -7.39
C ASP A 316 -28.55 1.37 -8.65
N GLY A 317 -28.12 0.13 -8.95
CA GLY A 317 -27.27 -0.22 -10.10
C GLY A 317 -25.77 -0.32 -9.78
N ILE A 318 -25.35 0.13 -8.59
CA ILE A 318 -23.97 0.05 -8.11
C ILE A 318 -23.78 -1.25 -7.33
N THR A 319 -22.67 -1.94 -7.56
CA THR A 319 -22.26 -3.11 -6.77
C THR A 319 -21.20 -2.71 -5.74
N TYR A 320 -21.45 -3.01 -4.48
CA TYR A 320 -20.52 -2.80 -3.37
C TYR A 320 -20.04 -4.17 -2.89
N VAL A 321 -18.73 -4.33 -2.68
CA VAL A 321 -18.13 -5.59 -2.22
C VAL A 321 -17.22 -5.31 -1.03
N VAL A 322 -17.46 -6.04 0.05
CA VAL A 322 -16.53 -6.19 1.17
C VAL A 322 -15.69 -7.44 0.93
N THR A 323 -14.36 -7.32 1.02
CA THR A 323 -13.43 -8.44 0.81
C THR A 323 -12.35 -8.51 1.90
N GLY A 324 -12.76 -8.31 3.17
CA GLY A 324 -11.88 -8.36 4.35
C GLY A 324 -11.47 -9.76 4.79
N GLY A 325 -11.38 -10.72 3.87
CA GLY A 325 -10.95 -12.09 4.14
C GLY A 325 -9.45 -12.32 3.95
N GLY A 326 -8.63 -11.28 3.89
CA GLY A 326 -7.23 -11.33 3.46
C GLY A 326 -6.24 -11.88 4.49
N GLY A 327 -6.60 -12.00 5.76
CA GLY A 327 -5.74 -12.61 6.79
C GLY A 327 -6.13 -12.34 8.24
N ALA A 328 -6.89 -11.28 8.51
CA ALA A 328 -7.33 -10.91 9.85
C ALA A 328 -8.34 -11.91 10.45
N PRO A 329 -8.48 -11.98 11.78
CA PRO A 329 -9.40 -12.91 12.42
C PRO A 329 -10.86 -12.65 12.02
N LEU A 330 -11.43 -13.56 11.22
CA LEU A 330 -12.80 -13.49 10.70
C LEU A 330 -13.85 -13.20 11.79
N ASP A 331 -14.81 -12.33 11.49
CA ASP A 331 -15.81 -11.85 12.46
C ASP A 331 -16.59 -13.01 13.11
N GLY A 332 -16.93 -14.04 12.32
CA GLY A 332 -17.63 -15.24 12.78
C GLY A 332 -16.89 -16.12 13.78
N LEU A 333 -15.58 -15.92 13.96
CA LEU A 333 -14.79 -16.61 14.98
C LEU A 333 -14.80 -15.86 16.32
N THR A 334 -15.38 -14.67 16.36
CA THR A 334 -15.54 -13.84 17.55
C THR A 334 -16.98 -13.90 18.06
N ASP A 335 -17.18 -14.07 19.37
CA ASP A 335 -18.51 -14.18 20.01
C ASP A 335 -19.26 -12.81 20.07
N PHE A 336 -19.02 -11.90 19.12
CA PHE A 336 -19.51 -10.51 19.13
C PHE A 336 -20.92 -10.30 18.57
N GLY A 337 -21.84 -11.25 18.79
CA GLY A 337 -23.30 -11.01 18.81
C GLY A 337 -24.00 -10.41 17.57
N GLY A 338 -23.30 -10.27 16.44
CA GLY A 338 -23.79 -9.64 15.22
C GLY A 338 -24.61 -10.54 14.31
N VAL A 339 -24.88 -10.06 13.09
CA VAL A 339 -25.50 -10.87 12.05
C VAL A 339 -24.52 -11.99 11.68
N GLY A 340 -24.94 -13.24 11.85
CA GLY A 340 -24.07 -14.39 11.63
C GLY A 340 -23.65 -14.54 10.16
N CYS A 341 -22.53 -15.21 9.96
CA CYS A 341 -21.79 -15.42 8.71
C CYS A 341 -22.49 -16.25 7.62
N ASP A 342 -23.80 -16.45 7.73
CA ASP A 342 -24.66 -17.14 6.77
C ASP A 342 -25.88 -16.24 6.50
N LEU A 343 -25.65 -15.10 5.85
CA LEU A 343 -26.72 -14.18 5.45
C LEU A 343 -26.79 -14.06 3.93
N VAL A 344 -27.91 -14.54 3.37
CA VAL A 344 -28.35 -14.18 2.01
C VAL A 344 -29.67 -13.44 2.15
N VAL A 345 -29.68 -12.14 1.84
CA VAL A 345 -30.90 -11.32 1.82
C VAL A 345 -31.22 -10.93 0.39
N HIS A 346 -32.39 -11.38 -0.06
CA HIS A 346 -33.09 -10.78 -1.19
C HIS A 346 -34.20 -9.90 -0.62
N GLY A 347 -33.94 -8.60 -0.53
CA GLY A 347 -34.86 -7.60 -0.01
C GLY A 347 -36.05 -7.36 -0.93
N ASN A 348 -37.20 -6.98 -0.36
CA ASN A 348 -38.39 -6.55 -1.13
C ASN A 348 -38.26 -5.12 -1.69
N ASP A 349 -37.18 -4.42 -1.32
CA ASP A 349 -36.77 -3.08 -1.71
C ASP A 349 -35.78 -3.07 -2.90
N GLY A 350 -35.29 -4.23 -3.32
CA GLY A 350 -34.33 -4.38 -4.42
C GLY A 350 -32.90 -4.69 -3.97
N LEU A 351 -32.63 -4.63 -2.66
CA LEU A 351 -31.33 -4.97 -2.09
C LEU A 351 -31.03 -6.46 -2.32
N GLN A 352 -29.90 -6.76 -2.96
CA GLN A 352 -29.36 -8.12 -3.04
C GLN A 352 -28.09 -8.17 -2.21
N ALA A 353 -28.07 -9.01 -1.17
CA ALA A 353 -26.95 -9.14 -0.27
C ALA A 353 -26.51 -10.60 -0.08
N VAL A 354 -25.19 -10.82 -0.15
CA VAL A 354 -24.48 -12.05 0.24
C VAL A 354 -23.51 -11.69 1.36
N ASN A 355 -23.35 -12.55 2.36
CA ASN A 355 -22.33 -12.47 3.40
C ASN A 355 -21.79 -13.88 3.72
N THR A 356 -20.48 -14.04 3.81
CA THR A 356 -19.81 -15.29 4.23
C THR A 356 -18.49 -14.98 4.94
N CYS A 357 -18.32 -15.43 6.19
CA CYS A 357 -17.05 -15.28 6.90
C CYS A 357 -16.11 -16.44 6.57
N THR A 358 -15.25 -16.24 5.57
CA THR A 358 -14.16 -17.15 5.22
C THR A 358 -12.96 -16.35 4.71
N TYR A 359 -11.78 -16.95 4.75
CA TYR A 359 -10.59 -16.38 4.12
C TYR A 359 -10.72 -16.56 2.61
N HIS A 360 -10.59 -15.47 1.86
CA HIS A 360 -10.89 -15.42 0.44
C HIS A 360 -10.16 -14.26 -0.24
N ALA A 361 -10.18 -14.27 -1.57
CA ALA A 361 -9.94 -13.10 -2.40
C ALA A 361 -10.97 -13.06 -3.53
N VAL A 362 -11.21 -11.87 -4.09
CA VAL A 362 -12.09 -11.69 -5.25
C VAL A 362 -11.24 -11.57 -6.50
N GLN A 363 -11.33 -12.53 -7.41
CA GLN A 363 -10.77 -12.44 -8.75
C GLN A 363 -11.71 -11.64 -9.65
N LEU A 364 -11.17 -10.67 -10.39
CA LEU A 364 -11.92 -9.85 -11.36
C LEU A 364 -11.24 -9.95 -12.73
N ASP A 365 -11.89 -10.66 -13.64
CA ASP A 365 -11.47 -10.84 -15.04
C ASP A 365 -12.10 -9.73 -15.90
N VAL A 366 -11.28 -8.87 -16.50
CA VAL A 366 -11.71 -7.83 -17.42
C VAL A 366 -11.46 -8.30 -18.85
N ALA A 367 -12.53 -8.63 -19.58
CA ALA A 367 -12.42 -9.17 -20.94
C ALA A 367 -13.56 -8.68 -21.84
N GLY A 368 -13.24 -7.85 -22.83
CA GLY A 368 -14.24 -7.25 -23.72
C GLY A 368 -14.94 -6.07 -23.05
N GLU A 369 -16.26 -6.16 -22.86
CA GLU A 369 -17.09 -5.07 -22.31
C GLU A 369 -17.49 -5.25 -20.83
N THR A 370 -17.04 -6.31 -20.15
CA THR A 370 -17.50 -6.66 -18.80
C THR A 370 -16.34 -6.97 -17.84
N ILE A 371 -16.60 -6.77 -16.54
CA ILE A 371 -15.79 -7.32 -15.45
C ILE A 371 -16.54 -8.51 -14.87
N ASP A 372 -16.01 -9.73 -15.07
CA ASP A 372 -16.55 -10.95 -14.45
C ASP A 372 -15.80 -11.23 -13.15
N ALA A 373 -16.53 -11.28 -12.03
CA ALA A 373 -15.97 -11.36 -10.69
C ALA A 373 -16.35 -12.67 -9.98
N ARG A 374 -15.39 -13.26 -9.28
CA ARG A 374 -15.54 -14.48 -8.46
C ARG A 374 -14.90 -14.30 -7.09
N ALA A 375 -15.68 -14.48 -6.03
CA ALA A 375 -15.14 -14.63 -4.69
C ALA A 375 -14.75 -16.10 -4.46
N ILE A 376 -13.49 -16.35 -4.12
CA ILE A 376 -12.92 -17.72 -4.02
C ILE A 376 -12.21 -17.87 -2.67
N ASP A 377 -12.51 -18.95 -1.95
CA ASP A 377 -11.89 -19.25 -0.65
C ASP A 377 -10.57 -20.05 -0.75
N LEU A 378 -9.94 -20.27 0.40
CA LEU A 378 -8.67 -21.03 0.51
C LEU A 378 -8.78 -22.52 0.10
N ASP A 379 -9.97 -23.11 0.06
CA ASP A 379 -10.17 -24.48 -0.46
C ASP A 379 -10.39 -24.48 -1.99
N GLY A 380 -10.50 -23.29 -2.61
CA GLY A 380 -10.72 -23.08 -4.04
C GLY A 380 -12.20 -23.13 -4.44
N GLU A 381 -13.13 -23.08 -3.49
CA GLU A 381 -14.56 -23.07 -3.76
C GLU A 381 -15.02 -21.65 -4.11
N VAL A 382 -15.91 -21.54 -5.11
CA VAL A 382 -16.50 -20.26 -5.52
C VAL A 382 -17.67 -19.93 -4.60
N LEU A 383 -17.49 -18.89 -3.78
CA LEU A 383 -18.49 -18.40 -2.83
C LEU A 383 -19.62 -17.66 -3.54
N ASP A 384 -19.27 -16.88 -4.56
CA ASP A 384 -20.18 -16.00 -5.29
C ASP A 384 -19.58 -15.64 -6.67
N GLU A 385 -20.44 -15.36 -7.65
CA GLU A 385 -20.08 -14.97 -9.01
C GLU A 385 -21.05 -13.89 -9.52
N PHE A 386 -20.51 -12.81 -10.08
CA PHE A 386 -21.30 -11.69 -10.60
C PHE A 386 -20.55 -10.97 -11.73
N THR A 387 -21.27 -10.20 -12.54
CA THR A 387 -20.73 -9.44 -13.67
C THR A 387 -21.05 -7.96 -13.49
N ILE A 388 -20.08 -7.08 -13.75
CA ILE A 388 -20.28 -5.63 -13.87
C ILE A 388 -20.39 -5.27 -15.35
N GLU A 389 -21.55 -4.72 -15.71
CA GLU A 389 -21.86 -4.23 -17.06
C GLU A 389 -21.05 -2.94 -17.39
N PRO A 390 -20.81 -2.64 -18.68
CA PRO A 390 -20.14 -1.41 -19.08
C PRO A 390 -21.02 -0.18 -18.87
N ILE A 391 -20.36 0.98 -18.77
CA ILE A 391 -21.00 2.30 -18.84
C ILE A 391 -21.91 2.38 -20.08
N ALA A 392 -23.19 2.69 -19.84
CA ALA A 392 -24.21 2.69 -20.87
C ALA A 392 -23.90 3.70 -21.99
N GLY A 393 -23.77 3.20 -23.22
CA GLY A 393 -23.53 4.02 -24.41
C GLY A 393 -22.06 4.27 -24.75
N LYS A 394 -21.11 3.69 -24.01
CA LYS A 394 -19.69 3.60 -24.41
C LYS A 394 -19.38 2.21 -25.00
N PRO A 395 -19.53 1.98 -26.32
CA PRO A 395 -19.18 0.70 -26.93
C PRO A 395 -17.66 0.49 -26.91
N VAL A 396 -17.18 -0.75 -26.77
CA VAL A 396 -15.75 -1.05 -26.91
C VAL A 396 -15.33 -0.92 -28.38
N ASP A 397 -14.41 0.01 -28.65
CA ASP A 397 -13.74 0.15 -29.94
C ASP A 397 -12.22 0.02 -29.73
N CYS A 398 -11.69 -1.18 -29.95
CA CYS A 398 -10.25 -1.46 -29.87
C CYS A 398 -9.51 -1.17 -31.19
N SER A 399 -10.09 -0.42 -32.13
CA SER A 399 -9.48 -0.20 -33.45
C SER A 399 -8.55 1.01 -33.53
N ASP A 400 -8.58 1.89 -32.52
CA ASP A 400 -7.65 3.01 -32.36
C ASP A 400 -6.70 2.74 -31.17
N GLU A 401 -5.39 2.77 -31.42
CA GLU A 401 -4.37 2.84 -30.35
C GLU A 401 -4.59 4.16 -29.56
N PRO A 402 -4.54 4.14 -28.21
CA PRO A 402 -4.60 5.36 -27.42
C PRO A 402 -3.50 6.35 -27.81
N ALA A 403 -3.84 7.63 -27.70
CA ALA A 403 -2.81 8.60 -27.38
C ALA A 403 -2.16 8.17 -26.05
N ASP A 404 -0.84 7.99 -26.06
CA ASP A 404 -0.07 7.74 -24.85
C ASP A 404 -0.30 8.88 -23.83
N PRO A 405 -0.86 8.59 -22.63
CA PRO A 405 -1.13 9.64 -21.64
C PRO A 405 0.15 10.32 -21.14
N ASP A 406 1.31 9.66 -21.21
CA ASP A 406 2.60 10.23 -20.83
C ASP A 406 3.23 11.12 -21.92
N ALA A 407 2.70 11.12 -23.16
CA ALA A 407 3.18 11.97 -24.25
C ALA A 407 2.98 13.49 -24.01
N GLY A 408 2.33 13.87 -22.91
CA GLY A 408 2.22 15.25 -22.44
C GLY A 408 3.47 15.83 -21.76
N VAL A 409 4.44 15.00 -21.35
CA VAL A 409 5.63 15.44 -20.60
C VAL A 409 6.87 15.59 -21.51
N ASP A 410 6.77 16.45 -22.53
CA ASP A 410 7.98 16.93 -23.21
C ASP A 410 8.86 17.68 -22.18
N GLY A 411 10.10 17.21 -22.04
CA GLY A 411 10.99 17.62 -20.97
C GLY A 411 11.29 19.11 -21.03
N GLY A 412 10.68 19.88 -20.12
CA GLY A 412 10.97 21.30 -19.93
C GLY A 412 12.47 21.53 -19.84
N ALA A 413 13.04 22.10 -20.91
CA ALA A 413 14.47 22.04 -21.17
C ALA A 413 15.29 22.53 -19.97
N ARG A 414 16.05 21.61 -19.35
CA ARG A 414 17.16 22.00 -18.48
C ARG A 414 18.09 22.87 -19.32
N PRO A 415 18.40 24.11 -18.92
CA PRO A 415 19.33 24.93 -19.68
C PRO A 415 20.70 24.25 -19.69
N ASP A 416 21.26 24.08 -20.89
CA ASP A 416 22.55 23.45 -21.12
C ASP A 416 23.62 23.98 -20.16
N ALA A 417 24.16 23.09 -19.33
CA ALA A 417 25.39 23.33 -18.59
C ALA A 417 26.58 23.24 -19.57
N GLY A 418 26.66 24.21 -20.47
CA GLY A 418 27.69 24.30 -21.50
C GLY A 418 29.08 24.40 -20.87
N ALA A 419 29.84 23.32 -20.94
CA ALA A 419 31.24 23.31 -20.55
C ALA A 419 32.09 24.12 -21.54
N SER A 420 32.68 25.21 -21.07
CA SER A 420 33.81 25.87 -21.74
C SER A 420 34.87 26.24 -20.72
N GLU A 421 36.10 25.81 -20.98
CA GLU A 421 37.28 25.97 -20.13
C GLU A 421 37.72 27.45 -19.92
N PRO A 422 38.55 27.74 -18.90
CA PRO A 422 38.74 29.10 -18.39
C PRO A 422 39.83 29.90 -19.13
N ASP A 423 39.68 31.22 -19.15
CA ASP A 423 40.80 32.14 -19.37
C ASP A 423 40.69 33.39 -18.48
N ALA A 424 41.83 34.06 -18.25
CA ALA A 424 42.07 34.94 -17.11
C ALA A 424 41.74 36.43 -17.35
N GLY A 425 41.36 37.14 -16.28
CA GLY A 425 41.25 38.60 -16.28
C GLY A 425 40.81 39.21 -14.95
N SER A 426 41.75 39.77 -14.19
CA SER A 426 41.48 40.72 -13.08
C SER A 426 41.71 42.17 -13.55
N PRO A 427 41.46 43.20 -12.73
CA PRO A 427 40.31 43.50 -11.86
C PRO A 427 39.72 44.90 -12.21
N ASP A 428 38.73 45.42 -11.46
CA ASP A 428 38.80 46.75 -10.78
C ASP A 428 37.46 47.33 -10.26
N ASP A 429 37.61 48.18 -9.24
CA ASP A 429 36.76 49.26 -8.71
C ASP A 429 35.32 49.04 -8.17
N ALA A 430 35.24 48.99 -6.84
CA ALA A 430 34.65 50.00 -5.94
C ALA A 430 33.45 50.87 -6.39
N GLY A 431 32.43 50.97 -5.52
CA GLY A 431 31.40 52.02 -5.62
C GLY A 431 30.31 51.97 -4.55
N ALA A 432 30.53 52.60 -3.40
CA ALA A 432 29.51 52.74 -2.34
C ALA A 432 28.45 53.81 -2.66
N ARG A 433 27.23 53.67 -2.13
CA ARG A 433 26.45 54.77 -1.52
C ARG A 433 25.25 54.30 -0.69
N ALA A 434 24.82 55.18 0.21
CA ALA A 434 23.77 54.98 1.20
C ALA A 434 22.68 56.09 1.09
N ASP A 435 21.86 56.22 2.14
CA ASP A 435 20.72 57.13 2.37
C ASP A 435 19.40 56.76 1.64
N GLY A 436 18.21 56.90 2.25
CA GLY A 436 17.89 57.29 3.64
C GLY A 436 16.42 57.72 3.84
N GLY A 437 15.94 57.74 5.09
CA GLY A 437 14.63 58.27 5.54
C GLY A 437 13.53 57.19 5.72
N THR A 438 12.84 56.98 6.86
CA THR A 438 12.04 57.87 7.77
C THR A 438 10.81 58.48 7.07
N ALA A 439 9.57 58.45 7.55
CA ALA A 439 8.95 57.86 8.77
C ALA A 439 7.40 57.69 8.48
N ASP A 440 6.42 57.58 9.38
CA ASP A 440 6.30 57.69 10.86
C ASP A 440 4.98 57.02 11.37
N ASP A 441 4.79 56.94 12.70
CA ASP A 441 3.54 56.62 13.44
C ASP A 441 2.83 55.24 13.22
N GLY A 442 2.16 54.63 14.21
CA GLY A 442 1.94 55.00 15.62
C GLY A 442 0.67 54.33 16.18
N GLY A 443 0.75 53.62 17.31
CA GLY A 443 -0.41 52.94 17.92
C GLY A 443 0.00 51.86 18.93
N ALA A 444 -0.09 52.17 20.22
CA ALA A 444 0.46 51.36 21.31
C ALA A 444 -0.57 51.12 22.43
N LEU A 445 -0.13 50.36 23.46
CA LEU A 445 -0.70 50.27 24.83
C LEU A 445 -1.91 49.30 24.99
N GLU A 446 -2.04 48.48 26.05
CA GLU A 446 -1.31 48.38 27.33
C GLU A 446 -1.02 46.93 27.77
N SER A 447 0.00 46.79 28.62
CA SER A 447 0.16 45.70 29.58
C SER A 447 0.55 46.31 30.93
N PRO A 448 0.16 45.69 32.06
CA PRO A 448 1.07 45.76 33.20
C PRO A 448 1.21 44.43 33.98
N SER A 449 2.48 44.05 34.19
CA SER A 449 3.09 43.73 35.51
C SER A 449 2.62 42.48 36.29
N GLU A 450 3.48 41.72 37.00
CA GLU A 450 4.94 41.76 37.15
C GLU A 450 5.47 40.49 37.86
N GLN A 451 6.80 40.29 37.82
CA GLN A 451 7.64 39.58 38.81
C GLN A 451 7.46 38.06 39.04
N GLY A 452 8.55 37.32 38.75
CA GLY A 452 9.13 36.43 39.78
C GLY A 452 9.72 35.08 39.34
N GLY A 453 11.06 34.97 39.38
CA GLY A 453 11.74 33.69 39.69
C GLY A 453 12.47 32.98 38.55
N CYS A 454 13.81 32.99 38.59
CA CYS A 454 14.63 32.03 37.85
C CYS A 454 14.51 30.63 38.47
N GLY A 455 14.44 29.58 37.64
CA GLY A 455 14.42 28.19 38.11
C GLY A 455 14.69 27.19 36.99
N CYS A 456 15.96 26.94 36.68
CA CYS A 456 16.33 25.76 35.89
C CYS A 456 16.10 24.50 36.74
N ASN A 457 15.37 23.52 36.22
CA ASN A 457 15.33 22.17 36.78
C ASN A 457 15.13 21.15 35.66
N ALA A 458 16.12 20.28 35.49
CA ALA A 458 15.97 19.05 34.71
C ALA A 458 15.50 17.91 35.66
N PRO A 459 14.63 17.00 35.20
CA PRO A 459 14.66 15.62 35.69
C PRO A 459 15.81 14.88 34.99
N GLY A 460 16.54 13.97 35.62
CA GLY A 460 16.27 13.32 36.90
C GLY A 460 16.37 11.82 36.72
N ALA A 461 17.59 11.30 36.58
CA ALA A 461 17.81 9.89 36.27
C ALA A 461 17.33 8.95 37.39
N GLY A 462 16.54 7.97 36.99
CA GLY A 462 16.24 6.74 37.72
C GLY A 462 15.84 5.69 36.68
N GLY A 463 16.11 4.39 36.86
CA GLY A 463 16.75 3.71 37.97
C GLY A 463 16.53 2.21 37.76
N SER A 464 17.62 1.47 37.54
CA SER A 464 17.57 0.10 37.04
C SER A 464 16.71 -0.84 37.91
N SER A 465 15.92 -1.71 37.26
CA SER A 465 15.42 -2.94 37.87
C SER A 465 15.67 -4.12 36.95
N LEU A 466 16.54 -5.00 37.44
CA LEU A 466 17.05 -6.20 36.79
C LEU A 466 16.02 -7.34 36.97
N VAL A 467 15.59 -7.99 35.90
CA VAL A 467 14.85 -9.26 35.97
C VAL A 467 15.63 -10.35 35.22
N LEU A 468 15.78 -11.50 35.86
CA LEU A 468 16.62 -12.61 35.40
C LEU A 468 16.05 -13.30 34.15
N LEU A 469 16.89 -13.45 33.12
CA LEU A 469 16.72 -14.50 32.11
C LEU A 469 17.31 -15.81 32.64
N LEU A 470 16.55 -16.90 32.63
CA LEU A 470 17.01 -18.23 33.05
C LEU A 470 16.94 -19.20 31.86
N ALA A 471 18.09 -19.50 31.26
CA ALA A 471 18.21 -20.47 30.19
C ALA A 471 18.20 -21.91 30.73
N VAL A 472 17.45 -22.80 30.09
CA VAL A 472 17.58 -24.26 30.23
C VAL A 472 17.47 -24.89 28.84
N ILE A 473 18.49 -25.67 28.46
CA ILE A 473 18.57 -26.37 27.16
C ILE A 473 18.57 -27.90 27.37
N ALA A 474 17.86 -28.57 26.45
CA ALA A 474 17.92 -29.99 26.08
C ALA A 474 17.40 -31.08 27.05
N GLY A 475 16.53 -31.97 26.51
CA GLY A 475 16.00 -33.13 27.24
C GLY A 475 15.04 -34.05 26.44
N LEU A 476 15.45 -34.50 25.23
CA LEU A 476 14.94 -35.63 24.42
C LEU A 476 13.65 -36.39 24.89
N GLY A 477 12.63 -36.47 24.03
CA GLY A 477 11.54 -37.45 24.20
C GLY A 477 10.41 -37.42 23.16
N ALA A 478 10.53 -38.21 22.09
CA ALA A 478 9.45 -38.41 21.09
C ALA A 478 8.48 -39.56 21.51
N PRO A 479 7.38 -39.84 20.78
CA PRO A 479 6.04 -39.52 21.24
C PRO A 479 5.25 -40.74 21.78
N ARG A 480 4.16 -40.49 22.52
CA ARG A 480 3.16 -41.52 22.87
C ARG A 480 1.82 -41.25 22.21
N ARG A 481 1.39 -42.20 21.37
CA ARG A 481 0.00 -42.37 20.92
C ARG A 481 -0.97 -42.36 22.11
N VAL A 482 -2.12 -41.72 21.93
CA VAL A 482 -3.34 -42.07 22.64
C VAL A 482 -4.40 -42.38 21.58
N GLU A 483 -4.80 -43.65 21.51
CA GLU A 483 -5.93 -44.11 20.71
C GLU A 483 -7.17 -44.28 21.60
N ARG A 484 -8.35 -43.98 21.03
CA ARG A 484 -9.72 -44.32 21.52
C ARG A 484 -10.17 -43.56 22.79
N ALA A 485 -11.39 -43.05 22.85
CA ALA A 485 -12.61 -43.81 22.54
C ALA A 485 -13.78 -42.98 21.97
N LEU A 486 -14.57 -43.65 21.12
CA LEU A 486 -15.87 -43.20 20.66
C LEU A 486 -16.90 -43.24 21.81
N GLY A 487 -17.70 -42.19 21.96
CA GLY A 487 -18.80 -42.11 22.92
C GLY A 487 -19.86 -41.13 22.45
N GLY A 488 -20.80 -41.59 21.63
CA GLY A 488 -21.79 -40.72 20.99
C GLY A 488 -22.85 -40.18 21.95
N TRP A 489 -23.33 -38.97 21.67
CA TRP A 489 -24.51 -38.40 22.30
C TRP A 489 -25.48 -37.91 21.21
N ARG A 490 -26.76 -38.29 21.32
CA ARG A 490 -27.87 -37.77 20.51
C ARG A 490 -28.89 -37.09 21.43
N PRO A 491 -29.59 -36.05 20.96
CA PRO A 491 -30.33 -35.14 21.83
C PRO A 491 -31.63 -35.74 22.36
N LYS A 492 -32.17 -35.14 23.43
CA LYS A 492 -33.57 -35.25 23.81
C LYS A 492 -34.23 -33.89 23.72
N ALA A 493 -35.32 -33.82 22.96
CA ALA A 493 -36.19 -32.67 22.88
C ALA A 493 -36.92 -32.43 24.21
N LYS A 494 -37.11 -31.15 24.56
CA LYS A 494 -38.42 -30.58 24.82
C LYS A 494 -38.40 -29.06 24.71
#